data_AF-A0AAV1M041-F1
#
_entry.id   AF-A0AAV1M041-F1
#
_cell.length_a   1.000
_cell.length_b   1.000
_cell.length_c   1.000
_cell.angle_alpha   90.00
_cell.angle_beta   90.00
_cell.angle_gamma   90.00
#
_symmetry.space_group_name_H-M   'P 1'
#
loop_
_entity.id
_entity.type
_entity.pdbx_description
1 polymer ?
#
loop_
_entity_poly.entity_id
_entity_poly.type
_entity_poly.pdbx_seq_one_letter_code
_entity_poly.pdbx_strand_id
1 'polypeptide(L)'
;MKLALRSFAMKYIQNLHSERRAQLTATLNGERWKIADVPYELQSVVSKICELESIPHTLQYESGGPDGKYLVINKENYAVVATVQLLIKILLEYCDATKQSPDIVQYLVHCMLELIRLFNSRCCQLVLGAGAIQSAGLKTISTSNLALVSRSLQVVLWLLPLILDLLVKLHSKELLLNGFSSIENDLISHKQEIENKICIIVSNMLSSQLSGWEAKPPVPSQTFRNISKHLVKLHEALIDILPIEQIRSIYIKVHDNFKDKLREQLAKMNIVANGSPQHGVVTSELTFYLQTLKTLRVINENDSEDNILYDIWLN
;
A
#
# COMPACT_ATOMS: atom_id res chain seq x y z
N MET A 1 30.53 26.11 28.06
CA MET A 1 30.75 25.55 26.70
C MET A 1 29.69 24.51 26.31
N LYS A 2 29.43 23.45 27.09
CA LYS A 2 28.39 22.44 26.81
C LYS A 2 26.97 23.01 26.58
N LEU A 3 26.51 23.96 27.42
CA LEU A 3 25.19 24.59 27.28
C LEU A 3 25.03 25.40 25.98
N ALA A 4 26.09 26.11 25.56
CA ALA A 4 26.08 26.90 24.32
C ALA A 4 26.07 26.01 23.08
N LEU A 5 26.86 24.93 23.08
CA LEU A 5 26.85 23.91 22.02
C LEU A 5 25.48 23.23 21.91
N ARG A 6 24.87 22.86 23.05
CA ARG A 6 23.51 22.30 23.08
C ARG A 6 22.47 23.28 22.52
N SER A 7 22.54 24.55 22.90
CA SER A 7 21.64 25.60 22.40
C SER A 7 21.80 25.80 20.89
N PHE A 8 23.04 25.81 20.40
CA PHE A 8 23.33 25.89 18.97
C PHE A 8 22.79 24.68 18.20
N ALA A 9 23.07 23.46 18.67
CA ALA A 9 22.57 22.22 18.08
C ALA A 9 21.03 22.18 18.05
N MET A 10 20.37 22.58 19.14
CA MET A 10 18.91 22.66 19.20
C MET A 10 18.36 23.65 18.16
N LYS A 11 18.91 24.86 18.07
CA LYS A 11 18.47 25.87 17.09
C LYS A 11 18.68 25.39 15.65
N TYR A 12 19.81 24.74 15.38
CA TYR A 12 20.10 24.15 14.08
C TYR A 12 19.07 23.08 13.70
N ILE A 13 18.80 22.12 14.59
CA ILE A 13 17.82 21.06 14.32
C ILE A 13 16.40 21.60 14.18
N GLN A 14 16.02 22.63 14.93
CA GLN A 14 14.73 23.32 14.76
C GLN A 14 14.56 23.91 13.35
N ASN A 15 15.61 24.58 12.84
CA ASN A 15 15.60 25.14 11.48
C ASN A 15 15.57 24.03 10.43
N LEU A 16 16.44 23.01 10.57
CA LEU A 16 16.47 21.84 9.69
C LEU A 16 15.10 21.16 9.64
N HIS A 17 14.46 20.98 10.80
CA HIS A 17 13.14 20.35 10.87
C HIS A 17 12.06 21.16 10.16
N SER A 18 12.05 22.49 10.35
CA SER A 18 11.14 23.37 9.63
C SER A 18 11.29 23.22 8.11
N GLU A 19 12.54 23.18 7.63
CA GLU A 19 12.87 22.98 6.22
C GLU A 19 12.41 21.61 5.71
N ARG A 20 12.77 20.52 6.40
CA ARG A 20 12.37 19.15 6.03
C ARG A 20 10.86 18.96 6.03
N ARG A 21 10.16 19.55 7.01
CA ARG A 21 8.69 19.54 7.09
C ARG A 21 8.06 20.28 5.92
N ALA A 22 8.58 21.46 5.56
CA ALA A 22 8.10 22.24 4.42
C ALA A 22 8.35 21.49 3.09
N GLN A 23 9.56 20.93 2.92
CA GLN A 23 9.94 20.14 1.75
C GLN A 23 9.05 18.90 1.58
N LEU A 24 8.84 18.13 2.65
CA LEU A 24 7.97 16.96 2.64
C LEU A 24 6.53 17.34 2.29
N THR A 25 6.02 18.42 2.89
CA THR A 25 4.66 18.93 2.62
C THR A 25 4.48 19.35 1.16
N ALA A 26 5.45 20.11 0.62
CA ALA A 26 5.41 20.56 -0.76
C ALA A 26 5.46 19.39 -1.74
N THR A 27 6.32 18.40 -1.47
CA THR A 27 6.47 17.20 -2.30
C THR A 27 5.18 16.36 -2.26
N LEU A 28 4.60 16.14 -1.08
CA LEU A 28 3.29 15.47 -0.92
C LEU A 28 2.20 16.16 -1.74
N ASN A 29 2.11 17.49 -1.66
CA ASN A 29 1.06 18.25 -2.35
C ASN A 29 1.20 18.23 -3.88
N GLY A 30 2.43 18.07 -4.39
CA GLY A 30 2.71 17.96 -5.82
C GLY A 30 2.77 16.52 -6.34
N GLU A 31 2.68 15.52 -5.45
CA GLU A 31 2.89 14.10 -5.79
C GLU A 31 1.84 13.61 -6.78
N ARG A 32 2.30 13.03 -7.89
CA ARG A 32 1.43 12.51 -8.96
C ARG A 32 1.07 11.05 -8.75
N TRP A 33 1.58 10.43 -7.68
CA TRP A 33 1.30 9.06 -7.29
C TRP A 33 1.56 8.08 -8.44
N LYS A 34 2.76 8.17 -8.99
CA LYS A 34 3.32 7.28 -10.01
C LYS A 34 4.57 6.63 -9.46
N ILE A 35 4.94 5.47 -10.03
CA ILE A 35 6.21 4.83 -9.74
C ILE A 35 7.32 5.83 -10.12
N ALA A 36 8.18 6.14 -9.16
CA ALA A 36 9.34 6.99 -9.34
C ALA A 36 10.59 6.12 -9.35
N ASP A 37 11.53 6.46 -10.23
CA ASP A 37 12.85 5.83 -10.23
C ASP A 37 13.53 6.04 -8.86
N VAL A 38 14.28 5.05 -8.45
CA VAL A 38 14.98 4.97 -7.18
C VAL A 38 16.45 5.26 -7.44
N PRO A 39 16.98 6.38 -6.92
CA PRO A 39 18.38 6.71 -7.07
C PRO A 39 19.26 5.61 -6.50
N TYR A 40 20.35 5.27 -7.23
CA TYR A 40 21.30 4.25 -6.78
C TYR A 40 21.83 4.53 -5.37
N GLU A 41 22.09 5.80 -5.05
CA GLU A 41 22.55 6.27 -3.73
C GLU A 41 21.59 5.87 -2.59
N LEU A 42 20.28 5.93 -2.83
CA LEU A 42 19.30 5.49 -1.85
C LEU A 42 19.27 3.97 -1.75
N GLN A 43 19.32 3.28 -2.90
CA GLN A 43 19.32 1.82 -2.95
C GLN A 43 20.56 1.24 -2.26
N SER A 44 21.74 1.84 -2.40
CA SER A 44 22.98 1.35 -1.77
C SER A 44 22.86 1.33 -0.24
N VAL A 45 22.31 2.40 0.34
CA VAL A 45 22.09 2.50 1.79
C VAL A 45 21.04 1.51 2.27
N VAL A 46 19.92 1.40 1.57
CA VAL A 46 18.85 0.45 1.92
C VAL A 46 19.35 -1.00 1.81
N SER A 47 20.14 -1.31 0.79
CA SER A 47 20.77 -2.64 0.63
C SER A 47 21.67 -2.94 1.82
N LYS A 48 22.46 -1.96 2.27
CA LYS A 48 23.34 -2.15 3.43
C LYS A 48 22.58 -2.36 4.73
N ILE A 49 21.48 -1.65 4.92
CA ILE A 49 20.57 -1.84 6.06
C ILE A 49 19.97 -3.26 6.03
N CYS A 50 19.58 -3.77 4.86
CA CYS A 50 19.06 -5.13 4.72
C CYS A 50 20.13 -6.19 5.05
N GLU A 51 21.37 -6.01 4.57
CA GLU A 51 22.48 -6.92 4.86
C GLU A 51 22.83 -7.00 6.35
N LEU A 52 22.75 -5.88 7.06
CA LEU A 52 23.10 -5.78 8.48
C LEU A 52 21.91 -6.01 9.42
N GLU A 53 20.70 -6.11 8.87
CA GLU A 53 19.43 -6.12 9.60
C GLU A 53 19.31 -4.99 10.64
N SER A 54 20.03 -3.88 10.41
CA SER A 54 20.15 -2.75 11.33
C SER A 54 20.66 -1.51 10.61
N ILE A 55 20.38 -0.33 11.15
CA ILE A 55 20.91 0.92 10.60
C ILE A 55 22.41 1.01 10.96
N PRO A 56 23.33 1.09 9.98
CA PRO A 56 24.75 1.14 10.27
C PRO A 56 25.13 2.41 11.02
N HIS A 57 26.24 2.35 11.76
CA HIS A 57 26.74 3.51 12.52
C HIS A 57 27.09 4.68 11.59
N THR A 58 27.60 4.41 10.39
CA THR A 58 27.87 5.42 9.36
C THR A 58 27.11 5.05 8.10
N LEU A 59 26.25 5.95 7.61
CA LEU A 59 25.58 5.79 6.32
C LEU A 59 26.58 6.11 5.20
N GLN A 60 26.74 5.18 4.26
CA GLN A 60 27.58 5.36 3.08
C GLN A 60 26.69 5.34 1.84
N TYR A 61 26.57 6.51 1.21
CA TYR A 61 25.86 6.68 -0.04
C TYR A 61 26.84 6.44 -1.18
N GLU A 62 26.66 5.34 -1.91
CA GLU A 62 27.49 5.04 -3.07
C GLU A 62 26.92 5.78 -4.27
N SER A 63 27.80 6.27 -5.14
CA SER A 63 27.44 7.02 -6.34
C SER A 63 27.97 6.33 -7.59
N GLY A 64 27.39 6.66 -8.75
CA GLY A 64 27.83 6.15 -10.05
C GLY A 64 27.19 4.85 -10.51
N GLY A 65 26.30 4.24 -9.70
CA GLY A 65 25.43 3.15 -10.15
C GLY A 65 24.16 3.66 -10.85
N PRO A 66 23.47 2.80 -11.63
CA PRO A 66 22.26 3.18 -12.34
C PRO A 66 21.04 3.25 -11.40
N ASP A 67 20.13 4.17 -11.68
CA ASP A 67 18.85 4.25 -10.99
C ASP A 67 17.98 3.02 -11.31
N GLY A 68 17.17 2.60 -10.34
CA GLY A 68 16.32 1.42 -10.44
C GLY A 68 14.84 1.78 -10.53
N LYS A 69 14.04 0.97 -11.24
CA LYS A 69 12.57 1.14 -11.29
C LYS A 69 11.88 0.89 -9.93
N TYR A 70 12.49 0.06 -9.08
CA TYR A 70 11.94 -0.38 -7.80
C TYR A 70 12.98 -0.21 -6.68
N LEU A 71 12.49 0.06 -5.47
CA LEU A 71 13.30 -0.01 -4.26
C LEU A 71 13.36 -1.48 -3.84
N VAL A 72 14.54 -2.05 -3.67
CA VAL A 72 14.71 -3.45 -3.26
C VAL A 72 14.98 -3.51 -1.77
N ILE A 73 14.06 -4.14 -1.02
CA ILE A 73 14.18 -4.39 0.43
C ILE A 73 14.06 -5.90 0.65
N ASN A 74 15.04 -6.51 1.32
CA ASN A 74 15.05 -7.95 1.61
C ASN A 74 14.76 -8.84 0.38
N LYS A 75 15.31 -8.47 -0.79
CA LYS A 75 15.12 -9.12 -2.10
C LYS A 75 13.71 -8.99 -2.71
N GLU A 76 12.82 -8.20 -2.10
CA GLU A 76 11.51 -7.86 -2.65
C GLU A 76 11.54 -6.48 -3.32
N ASN A 77 10.85 -6.35 -4.46
CA ASN A 77 10.72 -5.10 -5.19
C ASN A 77 9.55 -4.25 -4.66
N TYR A 78 9.82 -3.01 -4.30
CA TYR A 78 8.84 -2.02 -3.86
C TYR A 78 8.68 -0.93 -4.92
N ALA A 79 7.50 -0.89 -5.54
CA ALA A 79 7.08 0.25 -6.35
C ALA A 79 6.74 1.42 -5.42
N VAL A 80 7.53 2.48 -5.51
CA VAL A 80 7.46 3.62 -4.59
C VAL A 80 7.33 4.94 -5.33
N VAL A 81 6.77 5.95 -4.64
CA VAL A 81 6.67 7.32 -5.13
C VAL A 81 7.87 8.14 -4.66
N ALA A 82 8.13 9.29 -5.28
CA ALA A 82 9.28 10.15 -4.92
C ALA A 82 9.21 10.62 -3.46
N THR A 83 8.01 10.90 -2.96
CA THR A 83 7.81 11.41 -1.61
C THR A 83 8.27 10.44 -0.50
N VAL A 84 8.01 9.13 -0.63
CA VAL A 84 8.47 8.18 0.41
C VAL A 84 9.98 8.02 0.39
N GLN A 85 10.61 8.10 -0.78
CA GLN A 85 12.06 8.11 -0.91
C GLN A 85 12.68 9.31 -0.19
N LEU A 86 12.08 10.49 -0.33
CA LEU A 86 12.47 11.69 0.43
C LEU A 86 12.31 11.47 1.94
N LEU A 87 11.19 10.90 2.38
CA LEU A 87 10.97 10.63 3.80
C LEU A 87 12.04 9.67 4.38
N ILE A 88 12.41 8.60 3.66
CA ILE A 88 13.48 7.68 4.08
C ILE A 88 14.78 8.46 4.28
N LYS A 89 15.18 9.27 3.29
CA LYS A 89 16.41 10.10 3.38
C LYS A 89 16.39 11.02 4.60
N ILE A 90 15.26 11.67 4.87
CA ILE A 90 15.10 12.54 6.04
C ILE A 90 15.21 11.73 7.34
N LEU A 91 14.51 10.60 7.46
CA LEU A 91 14.56 9.79 8.68
C LEU A 91 15.97 9.25 8.96
N LEU A 92 16.71 8.88 7.92
CA LEU A 92 18.10 8.46 8.01
C LEU A 92 19.04 9.61 8.40
N GLU A 93 18.83 10.83 7.88
CA GLU A 93 19.55 12.05 8.32
C GLU A 93 19.34 12.30 9.83
N TYR A 94 18.13 12.08 10.33
CA TYR A 94 17.82 12.21 11.74
C TYR A 94 18.46 11.11 12.60
N CYS A 95 18.54 9.88 12.09
CA CYS A 95 19.29 8.78 12.73
C CYS A 95 20.79 9.09 12.84
N ASP A 96 21.37 9.78 11.86
CA ASP A 96 22.76 10.23 11.97
C ASP A 96 22.92 11.40 12.94
N ALA A 97 21.95 12.30 13.00
CA ALA A 97 21.95 13.40 13.95
C ALA A 97 21.87 12.93 15.41
N THR A 98 21.14 11.85 15.71
CA THR A 98 21.07 11.30 17.08
C THR A 98 22.41 10.76 17.56
N LYS A 99 23.23 10.19 16.65
CA LYS A 99 24.59 9.72 16.94
C LYS A 99 25.53 10.87 17.29
N GLN A 100 25.38 12.01 16.62
CA GLN A 100 26.29 13.16 16.75
C GLN A 100 25.92 14.10 17.91
N SER A 101 24.64 14.16 18.28
CA SER A 101 24.14 15.08 19.32
C SER A 101 23.27 14.37 20.37
N PRO A 102 23.88 13.60 21.29
CA PRO A 102 23.16 12.86 22.34
C PRO A 102 22.25 13.73 23.24
N ASP A 103 22.59 15.02 23.42
CA ASP A 103 21.89 15.95 24.32
C ASP A 103 20.50 16.41 23.83
N ILE A 104 20.13 16.10 22.58
CA ILE A 104 18.88 16.53 21.94
C ILE A 104 18.09 15.38 21.29
N VAL A 105 18.46 14.12 21.56
CA VAL A 105 17.86 12.93 20.93
C VAL A 105 16.34 12.89 21.11
N GLN A 106 15.83 13.25 22.30
CA GLN A 106 14.38 13.28 22.54
C GLN A 106 13.64 14.24 21.60
N TYR A 107 14.26 15.37 21.24
CA TYR A 107 13.68 16.31 20.28
C TYR A 107 13.75 15.76 18.85
N LEU A 108 14.86 15.12 18.47
CA LEU A 108 14.98 14.44 17.18
C LEU A 108 13.93 13.32 17.01
N VAL A 109 13.69 12.53 18.05
CA VAL A 109 12.61 11.53 18.09
C VAL A 109 11.24 12.17 17.87
N HIS A 110 10.97 13.30 18.55
CA HIS A 110 9.73 14.04 18.34
C HIS A 110 9.56 14.48 16.87
N CYS A 111 10.61 15.04 16.26
CA CYS A 111 10.60 15.44 14.87
C CYS A 111 10.37 14.28 13.89
N MET A 112 11.02 13.13 14.11
CA MET A 112 10.80 11.92 13.29
C MET A 112 9.34 11.47 13.35
N LEU A 113 8.77 11.39 14.56
CA LEU A 113 7.37 11.02 14.76
C LEU A 113 6.40 12.05 14.16
N GLU A 114 6.73 13.35 14.20
CA GLU A 114 5.94 14.39 13.53
C GLU A 114 5.93 14.19 12.00
N LEU A 115 7.09 13.95 11.39
CA LEU A 115 7.20 13.76 9.93
C LEU A 115 6.46 12.52 9.45
N ILE A 116 6.54 11.41 10.20
CA ILE A 116 5.81 10.18 9.86
C ILE A 116 4.30 10.41 9.99
N ARG A 117 3.84 11.12 11.03
CA ARG A 117 2.43 11.51 11.19
C ARG A 117 1.94 12.43 10.08
N LEU A 118 2.75 13.42 9.71
CA LEU A 118 2.47 14.31 8.59
C LEU A 118 2.34 13.53 7.28
N PHE A 119 3.29 12.63 7.00
CA PHE A 119 3.21 11.76 5.83
C PHE A 119 1.93 10.93 5.83
N ASN A 120 1.63 10.23 6.92
CA ASN A 120 0.46 9.36 7.02
C ASN A 120 -0.85 10.14 6.81
N SER A 121 -1.06 11.19 7.61
CA SER A 121 -2.28 12.01 7.55
C SER A 121 -2.46 12.69 6.19
N ARG A 122 -1.37 13.12 5.56
CA ARG A 122 -1.45 13.75 4.25
C ARG A 122 -1.73 12.74 3.15
N CYS A 123 -1.20 11.52 3.23
CA CYS A 123 -1.57 10.42 2.33
C CYS A 123 -3.07 10.12 2.43
N CYS A 124 -3.66 10.07 3.64
CA CYS A 124 -5.11 9.90 3.83
C CYS A 124 -5.87 11.00 3.09
N GLN A 125 -5.54 12.27 3.34
CA GLN A 125 -6.26 13.41 2.75
C GLN A 125 -6.14 13.46 1.22
N LEU A 126 -4.94 13.20 0.70
CA LEU A 126 -4.66 13.32 -0.74
C LEU A 126 -5.28 12.18 -1.54
N VAL A 127 -5.24 10.95 -1.02
CA VAL A 127 -5.66 9.77 -1.77
C VAL A 127 -7.04 9.28 -1.34
N LEU A 128 -7.26 8.94 -0.06
CA LEU A 128 -8.58 8.51 0.41
C LEU A 128 -9.60 9.66 0.38
N GLY A 129 -9.19 10.85 0.79
CA GLY A 129 -9.99 12.08 0.73
C GLY A 129 -10.02 12.75 -0.66
N ALA A 130 -9.36 12.15 -1.66
CA ALA A 130 -9.25 12.68 -3.03
C ALA A 130 -8.68 14.10 -3.17
N GLY A 131 -7.97 14.62 -2.15
CA GLY A 131 -7.34 15.94 -2.17
C GLY A 131 -6.28 16.12 -3.25
N ALA A 132 -5.69 15.04 -3.77
CA ALA A 132 -4.73 15.07 -4.88
C ALA A 132 -5.35 15.50 -6.21
N ILE A 133 -6.68 15.43 -6.37
CA ILE A 133 -7.37 15.98 -7.55
C ILE A 133 -7.16 17.50 -7.63
N GLN A 134 -7.31 18.18 -6.49
CA GLN A 134 -7.18 19.64 -6.42
C GLN A 134 -5.72 20.08 -6.27
N SER A 135 -4.98 19.46 -5.32
CA SER A 135 -3.61 19.88 -4.99
C SER A 135 -2.58 19.46 -6.04
N ALA A 136 -2.66 18.22 -6.52
CA ALA A 136 -1.74 17.65 -7.49
C ALA A 136 -2.39 17.49 -8.87
N GLY A 137 -3.51 18.16 -9.16
CA GLY A 137 -4.14 18.19 -10.49
C GLY A 137 -4.45 16.82 -11.11
N LEU A 138 -4.71 15.78 -10.32
CA LEU A 138 -5.11 14.47 -10.84
C LEU A 138 -6.55 14.52 -11.37
N LYS A 139 -6.84 13.79 -12.45
CA LYS A 139 -8.23 13.70 -12.96
C LYS A 139 -9.13 12.87 -12.06
N THR A 140 -8.59 11.81 -11.46
CA THR A 140 -9.27 10.89 -10.55
C THR A 140 -8.23 10.19 -9.68
N ILE A 141 -8.68 9.61 -8.56
CA ILE A 141 -7.88 8.69 -7.76
C ILE A 141 -8.12 7.27 -8.24
N SER A 142 -7.11 6.66 -8.85
CA SER A 142 -7.15 5.31 -9.38
C SER A 142 -6.74 4.26 -8.34
N THR A 143 -7.05 3.00 -8.61
CA THR A 143 -6.59 1.85 -7.82
C THR A 143 -5.07 1.77 -7.72
N SER A 144 -4.34 2.14 -8.78
CA SER A 144 -2.87 2.19 -8.73
C SER A 144 -2.36 3.29 -7.78
N ASN A 145 -3.06 4.42 -7.66
CA ASN A 145 -2.70 5.44 -6.66
C ASN A 145 -2.86 4.90 -5.24
N LEU A 146 -3.97 4.21 -4.96
CA LEU A 146 -4.20 3.52 -3.68
C LEU A 146 -3.10 2.49 -3.38
N ALA A 147 -2.78 1.64 -4.35
CA ALA A 147 -1.74 0.63 -4.22
C ALA A 147 -0.34 1.23 -3.93
N LEU A 148 0.01 2.35 -4.58
CA LEU A 148 1.27 3.05 -4.34
C LEU A 148 1.35 3.65 -2.93
N VAL A 149 0.25 4.17 -2.39
CA VAL A 149 0.23 4.59 -0.97
C VAL A 149 0.45 3.38 -0.08
N SER A 150 -0.27 2.26 -0.32
CA SER A 150 -0.10 1.03 0.47
C SER A 150 1.35 0.55 0.48
N ARG A 151 2.04 0.52 -0.67
CA ARG A 151 3.47 0.18 -0.74
C ARG A 151 4.35 1.20 -0.05
N SER A 152 4.07 2.49 -0.18
CA SER A 152 4.84 3.53 0.51
C SER A 152 4.73 3.40 2.03
N LEU A 153 3.53 3.10 2.55
CA LEU A 153 3.33 2.84 3.98
C LEU A 153 4.10 1.59 4.45
N GLN A 154 4.13 0.54 3.65
CA GLN A 154 4.89 -0.68 3.97
C GLN A 154 6.40 -0.42 4.09
N VAL A 155 6.97 0.45 3.26
CA VAL A 155 8.39 0.85 3.39
C VAL A 155 8.64 1.59 4.70
N VAL A 156 7.73 2.50 5.09
CA VAL A 156 7.85 3.22 6.37
C VAL A 156 7.70 2.26 7.56
N LEU A 157 6.76 1.30 7.49
CA LEU A 157 6.59 0.25 8.48
C LEU A 157 7.82 -0.66 8.61
N TRP A 158 8.51 -0.95 7.50
CA TRP A 158 9.77 -1.69 7.52
C TRP A 158 10.89 -0.90 8.21
N LEU A 159 10.98 0.41 7.97
CA LEU A 159 12.04 1.24 8.52
C LEU A 159 11.85 1.54 10.03
N LEU A 160 10.60 1.65 10.48
CA LEU A 160 10.23 1.99 11.86
C LEU A 160 10.96 1.17 12.95
N PRO A 161 10.91 -0.19 12.93
CA PRO A 161 11.57 -1.00 13.96
C PRO A 161 13.10 -0.86 13.91
N LEU A 162 13.69 -0.60 12.74
CA LEU A 162 15.13 -0.39 12.59
C LEU A 162 15.59 0.92 13.24
N ILE A 163 14.79 1.98 13.11
CA ILE A 163 15.02 3.26 13.81
C ILE A 163 14.87 3.05 15.32
N LEU A 164 13.83 2.32 15.76
CA LEU A 164 13.58 2.06 17.16
C LEU A 164 14.74 1.28 17.81
N ASP A 165 15.22 0.22 17.16
CA ASP A 165 16.36 -0.58 17.63
C ASP A 165 17.63 0.26 17.74
N LEU A 166 17.93 1.08 16.72
CA LEU A 166 19.07 2.00 16.75
C LEU A 166 19.01 2.93 17.97
N LEU A 167 17.84 3.54 18.22
CA LEU A 167 17.66 4.47 19.33
C LEU A 167 17.83 3.77 20.69
N VAL A 168 17.28 2.57 20.85
CA VAL A 168 17.41 1.76 22.07
C VAL A 168 18.86 1.32 22.31
N LYS A 169 19.60 0.99 21.23
CA LYS A 169 20.99 0.54 21.31
C LYS A 169 21.96 1.68 21.66
N LEU A 170 21.73 2.88 21.12
CA LEU A 170 22.66 4.01 21.28
C LEU A 170 22.38 4.88 22.51
N HIS A 171 21.16 4.89 23.01
CA HIS A 171 20.73 5.82 24.06
C HIS A 171 20.19 5.09 25.30
N SER A 172 20.15 5.79 26.44
CA SER A 172 19.70 5.20 27.70
C SER A 172 18.22 4.79 27.64
N LYS A 173 17.82 3.88 28.54
CA LYS A 173 16.43 3.42 28.70
C LYS A 173 15.43 4.52 29.11
N GLU A 174 15.88 5.76 29.31
CA GLU A 174 15.06 6.90 29.72
C GLU A 174 14.39 7.63 28.52
N LEU A 175 14.72 7.24 27.28
CA LEU A 175 14.12 7.82 26.09
C LEU A 175 12.62 7.48 25.99
N LEU A 176 11.77 8.49 25.77
CA LEU A 176 10.34 8.27 25.58
C LEU A 176 10.06 7.86 24.13
N LEU A 177 9.85 6.56 23.93
CA LEU A 177 9.67 5.91 22.62
C LEU A 177 8.23 5.41 22.37
N ASN A 178 7.32 5.65 23.30
CA ASN A 178 5.91 5.27 23.23
C ASN A 178 5.18 5.78 21.97
N GLY A 179 5.66 6.86 21.36
CA GLY A 179 5.10 7.39 20.12
C GLY A 179 5.26 6.46 18.90
N PHE A 180 6.27 5.57 18.89
CA PHE A 180 6.51 4.65 17.75
C PHE A 180 5.38 3.62 17.59
N SER A 181 4.94 2.99 18.69
CA SER A 181 3.84 2.03 18.64
C SER A 181 2.53 2.68 18.19
N SER A 182 2.25 3.91 18.64
CA SER A 182 1.06 4.65 18.20
C SER A 182 1.07 4.89 16.68
N ILE A 183 2.19 5.41 16.14
CA ILE A 183 2.26 5.70 14.70
C ILE A 183 2.33 4.44 13.84
N GLU A 184 2.93 3.36 14.34
CA GLU A 184 2.89 2.05 13.69
C GLU A 184 1.44 1.57 13.50
N ASN A 185 0.63 1.62 14.56
CA ASN A 185 -0.79 1.25 14.49
C ASN A 185 -1.56 2.14 13.51
N ASP A 186 -1.31 3.44 13.50
CA ASP A 186 -1.94 4.38 12.56
C ASP A 186 -1.58 4.05 11.09
N LEU A 187 -0.34 3.68 10.82
CA LEU A 187 0.13 3.29 9.48
C LEU A 187 -0.47 1.93 9.04
N ILE A 188 -0.53 0.95 9.95
CA ILE A 188 -1.15 -0.35 9.70
C ILE A 188 -2.65 -0.18 9.41
N SER A 189 -3.34 0.61 10.22
CA SER A 189 -4.76 0.92 10.04
C SER A 189 -5.02 1.58 8.68
N HIS A 190 -4.22 2.58 8.32
CA HIS A 190 -4.34 3.24 7.02
C HIS A 190 -4.07 2.29 5.85
N LYS A 191 -3.05 1.43 5.94
CA LYS A 191 -2.80 0.37 4.93
C LYS A 191 -4.03 -0.53 4.75
N GLN A 192 -4.66 -0.96 5.84
CA GLN A 192 -5.86 -1.79 5.81
C GLN A 192 -7.06 -1.04 5.20
N GLU A 193 -7.24 0.25 5.53
CA GLU A 193 -8.29 1.10 4.96
C GLU A 193 -8.15 1.21 3.44
N ILE A 194 -6.92 1.36 2.94
CA ILE A 194 -6.63 1.40 1.50
C ILE A 194 -7.01 0.08 0.83
N GLU A 195 -6.58 -1.06 1.39
CA GLU A 195 -6.92 -2.39 0.84
C GLU A 195 -8.44 -2.60 0.80
N ASN A 196 -9.13 -2.24 1.88
CA ASN A 196 -10.59 -2.30 1.95
C ASN A 196 -11.24 -1.37 0.92
N LYS A 197 -10.70 -0.16 0.70
CA LYS A 197 -11.20 0.77 -0.32
C LYS A 197 -11.06 0.19 -1.73
N ILE A 198 -9.94 -0.45 -2.04
CA ILE A 198 -9.74 -1.14 -3.33
C ILE A 198 -10.80 -2.23 -3.53
N CYS A 199 -11.01 -3.07 -2.50
CA CYS A 199 -12.02 -4.13 -2.54
C CYS A 199 -13.42 -3.55 -2.78
N ILE A 200 -13.84 -2.54 -2.01
CA ILE A 200 -15.14 -1.89 -2.14
C ILE A 200 -15.36 -1.31 -3.54
N ILE A 201 -14.35 -0.64 -4.12
CA ILE A 201 -14.46 -0.06 -5.46
C ILE A 201 -14.77 -1.17 -6.48
N VAL A 202 -14.00 -2.25 -6.49
CA VAL A 202 -14.17 -3.32 -7.48
C VAL A 202 -15.46 -4.10 -7.22
N SER A 203 -15.74 -4.45 -5.97
CA SER A 203 -16.99 -5.10 -5.55
C SER A 203 -18.23 -4.34 -6.00
N ASN A 204 -18.24 -3.01 -5.86
CA ASN A 204 -19.34 -2.16 -6.35
C ASN A 204 -19.44 -2.18 -7.88
N MET A 205 -18.31 -2.18 -8.59
CA MET A 205 -18.32 -2.29 -10.06
C MET A 205 -18.91 -3.64 -10.49
N LEU A 206 -18.54 -4.75 -9.86
CA LEU A 206 -19.08 -6.07 -10.19
C LEU A 206 -20.58 -6.16 -9.85
N SER A 207 -20.96 -5.70 -8.66
CA SER A 207 -22.36 -5.65 -8.21
C SER A 207 -23.24 -4.85 -9.18
N SER A 208 -22.73 -3.74 -9.70
CA SER A 208 -23.46 -2.92 -10.69
C SER A 208 -23.72 -3.65 -12.01
N GLN A 209 -22.86 -4.59 -12.41
CA GLN A 209 -23.09 -5.40 -13.60
C GLN A 209 -24.15 -6.48 -13.37
N LEU A 210 -24.19 -7.06 -12.16
CA LEU A 210 -25.12 -8.13 -11.79
C LEU A 210 -26.56 -7.66 -11.58
N SER A 211 -26.78 -6.41 -11.16
CA SER A 211 -28.13 -5.92 -10.82
C SER A 211 -29.15 -5.99 -11.96
N GLY A 212 -28.70 -5.89 -13.21
CA GLY A 212 -29.51 -6.00 -14.42
C GLY A 212 -29.30 -7.29 -15.21
N TRP A 213 -28.60 -8.28 -14.64
CA TRP A 213 -28.31 -9.53 -15.34
C TRP A 213 -29.47 -10.51 -15.27
N GLU A 214 -29.67 -11.23 -16.39
CA GLU A 214 -30.62 -12.32 -16.53
C GLU A 214 -29.91 -13.58 -17.04
N ALA A 215 -30.24 -14.74 -16.48
CA ALA A 215 -29.73 -16.04 -16.91
C ALA A 215 -30.37 -16.49 -18.25
N LYS A 216 -29.91 -15.93 -19.36
CA LYS A 216 -30.32 -16.30 -20.72
C LYS A 216 -29.15 -16.27 -21.72
N PRO A 217 -29.22 -17.03 -22.83
CA PRO A 217 -28.24 -16.93 -23.90
C PRO A 217 -28.17 -15.52 -24.53
N PRO A 218 -27.02 -15.13 -25.13
CA PRO A 218 -25.79 -15.92 -25.30
C PRO A 218 -24.90 -15.95 -24.04
N VAL A 219 -24.11 -17.02 -23.89
CA VAL A 219 -23.09 -17.18 -22.84
C VAL A 219 -21.68 -17.20 -23.47
N PRO A 220 -20.70 -16.42 -22.98
CA PRO A 220 -20.80 -15.51 -21.84
C PRO A 220 -21.65 -14.28 -22.15
N SER A 221 -22.48 -13.84 -21.21
CA SER A 221 -23.26 -12.61 -21.38
C SER A 221 -22.35 -11.37 -21.41
N GLN A 222 -22.89 -10.25 -21.89
CA GLN A 222 -22.16 -8.98 -21.84
C GLN A 222 -21.80 -8.59 -20.39
N THR A 223 -22.67 -8.90 -19.43
CA THR A 223 -22.42 -8.71 -17.99
C THR A 223 -21.17 -9.44 -17.54
N PHE A 224 -21.08 -10.76 -17.78
CA PHE A 224 -19.92 -11.54 -17.33
C PHE A 224 -18.63 -11.17 -18.08
N ARG A 225 -18.72 -10.77 -19.36
CA ARG A 225 -17.58 -10.17 -20.07
C ARG A 225 -17.11 -8.86 -19.44
N ASN A 226 -18.04 -8.00 -19.02
CA ASN A 226 -17.68 -6.75 -18.32
C ASN A 226 -17.06 -7.02 -16.94
N ILE A 227 -17.61 -7.97 -16.19
CA ILE A 227 -17.05 -8.43 -14.90
C ILE A 227 -15.61 -8.92 -15.09
N SER A 228 -15.39 -9.82 -16.05
CA SER A 228 -14.05 -10.31 -16.41
C SER A 228 -13.10 -9.16 -16.77
N LYS A 229 -13.56 -8.20 -17.59
CA LYS A 229 -12.79 -7.00 -17.94
C LYS A 229 -12.42 -6.15 -16.72
N HIS A 230 -13.32 -6.00 -15.75
CA HIS A 230 -13.03 -5.26 -14.52
C HIS A 230 -11.99 -5.96 -13.65
N LEU A 231 -12.05 -7.29 -13.54
CA LEU A 231 -11.04 -8.09 -12.86
C LEU A 231 -9.68 -7.97 -13.57
N VAL A 232 -9.61 -8.14 -14.89
CA VAL A 232 -8.35 -7.99 -15.64
C VAL A 232 -7.74 -6.60 -15.42
N LYS A 233 -8.54 -5.53 -15.48
CA LYS A 233 -8.06 -4.17 -15.21
C LYS A 233 -7.57 -3.97 -13.78
N LEU A 234 -8.21 -4.61 -12.80
CA LEU A 234 -7.72 -4.60 -11.42
C LEU A 234 -6.34 -5.25 -11.35
N HIS A 235 -6.15 -6.40 -11.99
CA HIS A 235 -4.86 -7.10 -12.03
C HIS A 235 -3.77 -6.21 -12.65
N GLU A 236 -4.03 -5.67 -13.85
CA GLU A 236 -3.12 -4.75 -14.55
C GLU A 236 -2.73 -3.55 -13.67
N ALA A 237 -3.68 -3.01 -12.90
CA ALA A 237 -3.44 -1.87 -12.03
C ALA A 237 -2.59 -2.19 -10.79
N LEU A 238 -2.46 -3.48 -10.40
CA LEU A 238 -1.83 -3.91 -9.13
C LEU A 238 -0.54 -4.71 -9.32
N ILE A 239 -0.40 -5.48 -10.40
CA ILE A 239 0.66 -6.50 -10.53
C ILE A 239 2.08 -5.94 -10.54
N ASP A 240 2.25 -4.71 -11.02
CA ASP A 240 3.55 -4.01 -11.03
C ASP A 240 3.85 -3.28 -9.71
N ILE A 241 2.93 -3.31 -8.74
CA ILE A 241 2.98 -2.50 -7.51
C ILE A 241 2.96 -3.38 -6.25
N LEU A 242 1.99 -4.28 -6.14
CA LEU A 242 1.76 -5.10 -4.95
C LEU A 242 2.37 -6.50 -5.10
N PRO A 243 2.86 -7.11 -4.00
CA PRO A 243 3.25 -8.52 -4.01
C PRO A 243 2.04 -9.42 -4.28
N ILE A 244 2.29 -10.57 -4.89
CA ILE A 244 1.23 -11.50 -5.33
C ILE A 244 0.30 -11.91 -4.18
N GLU A 245 0.82 -12.15 -2.98
CA GLU A 245 -0.01 -12.55 -1.83
C GLU A 245 -1.03 -11.47 -1.41
N GLN A 246 -0.65 -10.19 -1.53
CA GLN A 246 -1.55 -9.08 -1.25
C GLN A 246 -2.61 -8.94 -2.35
N ILE A 247 -2.23 -9.16 -3.61
CA ILE A 247 -3.18 -9.22 -4.74
C ILE A 247 -4.17 -10.36 -4.51
N ARG A 248 -3.71 -11.57 -4.20
CA ARG A 248 -4.59 -12.72 -3.89
C ARG A 248 -5.59 -12.39 -2.79
N SER A 249 -5.13 -11.80 -1.69
CA SER A 249 -5.99 -11.39 -0.57
C SER A 249 -7.10 -10.40 -1.00
N ILE A 250 -6.78 -9.46 -1.89
CA ILE A 250 -7.79 -8.55 -2.48
C ILE A 250 -8.77 -9.33 -3.36
N TYR A 251 -8.28 -10.23 -4.20
CA TYR A 251 -9.12 -11.03 -5.09
C TYR A 251 -10.06 -11.97 -4.36
N ILE A 252 -9.62 -12.59 -3.25
CA ILE A 252 -10.48 -13.42 -2.39
C ILE A 252 -11.66 -12.60 -1.87
N LYS A 253 -11.40 -11.42 -1.29
CA LYS A 253 -12.48 -10.52 -0.79
C LYS A 253 -13.44 -10.08 -1.89
N VAL A 254 -12.92 -9.77 -3.08
CA VAL A 254 -13.74 -9.39 -4.25
C VAL A 254 -14.56 -10.59 -4.74
N HIS A 255 -13.96 -11.78 -4.74
CA HIS A 255 -14.60 -13.03 -5.14
C HIS A 255 -15.76 -13.41 -4.21
N ASP A 256 -15.55 -13.35 -2.90
CA ASP A 256 -16.59 -13.61 -1.91
C ASP A 256 -17.77 -12.65 -2.07
N ASN A 257 -17.49 -11.35 -2.23
CA ASN A 257 -18.55 -10.37 -2.49
C ASN A 257 -19.30 -10.65 -3.80
N PHE A 258 -18.60 -11.08 -4.84
CA PHE A 258 -19.23 -11.50 -6.09
C PHE A 258 -20.16 -12.70 -5.88
N LYS A 259 -19.73 -13.72 -5.12
CA LYS A 259 -20.56 -14.89 -4.78
C LYS A 259 -21.85 -14.45 -4.08
N ASP A 260 -21.75 -13.60 -3.07
CA ASP A 260 -22.90 -13.10 -2.33
C ASP A 260 -23.88 -12.33 -3.21
N LYS A 261 -23.36 -11.46 -4.08
CA LYS A 261 -24.20 -10.65 -4.97
C LYS A 261 -24.83 -11.45 -6.09
N LEU A 262 -24.15 -12.48 -6.58
CA LEU A 262 -24.75 -13.41 -7.52
C LEU A 262 -25.86 -14.23 -6.83
N ARG A 263 -25.64 -14.74 -5.62
CA ARG A 263 -26.66 -15.46 -4.84
C ARG A 263 -27.91 -14.61 -4.63
N GLU A 264 -27.76 -13.34 -4.25
CA GLU A 264 -28.87 -12.39 -4.15
C GLU A 264 -29.64 -12.25 -5.47
N GLN A 265 -28.95 -12.18 -6.60
CA GLN A 265 -29.57 -12.03 -7.92
C GLN A 265 -30.31 -13.31 -8.35
N LEU A 266 -29.73 -14.48 -8.11
CA LEU A 266 -30.36 -15.77 -8.40
C LEU A 266 -31.63 -15.96 -7.57
N ALA A 267 -31.60 -15.61 -6.29
CA ALA A 267 -32.76 -15.63 -5.40
C ALA A 267 -33.88 -14.72 -5.91
N LYS A 268 -33.57 -13.49 -6.34
CA LYS A 268 -34.55 -12.57 -6.93
C LYS A 268 -35.22 -13.12 -8.19
N MET A 269 -34.47 -13.88 -8.99
CA MET A 269 -34.95 -14.51 -10.21
C MET A 269 -35.63 -15.86 -9.98
N ASN A 270 -35.66 -16.37 -8.74
CA ASN A 270 -36.11 -17.72 -8.38
C ASN A 270 -35.38 -18.83 -9.16
N ILE A 271 -34.08 -18.65 -9.44
CA ILE A 271 -33.25 -19.66 -10.08
C ILE A 271 -32.68 -20.58 -9.01
N VAL A 272 -32.81 -21.90 -9.20
CA VAL A 272 -32.34 -22.94 -8.28
C VAL A 272 -31.50 -23.98 -9.02
N ALA A 273 -30.66 -24.72 -8.28
CA ALA A 273 -29.82 -25.80 -8.80
C ALA A 273 -30.63 -27.07 -9.11
N ASN A 274 -31.49 -27.01 -10.12
CA ASN A 274 -32.42 -28.09 -10.49
C ASN A 274 -32.13 -28.73 -11.87
N GLY A 275 -31.01 -28.39 -12.51
CA GLY A 275 -30.70 -28.87 -13.86
C GLY A 275 -31.48 -28.18 -14.99
N SER A 276 -32.24 -27.11 -14.70
CA SER A 276 -32.96 -26.34 -15.72
C SER A 276 -32.02 -25.67 -16.74
N PRO A 277 -32.53 -25.22 -17.90
CA PRO A 277 -31.75 -24.42 -18.84
C PRO A 277 -31.13 -23.17 -18.20
N GLN A 278 -31.85 -22.51 -17.28
CA GLN A 278 -31.32 -21.36 -16.53
C GLN A 278 -30.17 -21.77 -15.60
N HIS A 279 -30.29 -22.89 -14.89
CA HIS A 279 -29.19 -23.45 -14.10
C HIS A 279 -27.94 -23.67 -14.99
N GLY A 280 -28.11 -24.28 -16.17
CA GLY A 280 -27.02 -24.48 -17.13
C GLY A 280 -26.36 -23.19 -17.64
N VAL A 281 -27.15 -22.11 -17.80
CA VAL A 281 -26.61 -20.77 -18.10
C VAL A 281 -25.74 -20.27 -16.95
N VAL A 282 -26.21 -20.36 -15.70
CA VAL A 282 -25.41 -19.94 -14.52
C VAL A 282 -24.09 -20.71 -14.44
N THR A 283 -24.13 -22.04 -14.59
CA THR A 283 -22.93 -22.88 -14.57
C THR A 283 -21.93 -22.46 -15.65
N SER A 284 -22.41 -22.17 -16.86
CA SER A 284 -21.56 -21.77 -17.98
C SER A 284 -20.93 -20.39 -17.77
N GLU A 285 -21.68 -19.44 -17.18
CA GLU A 285 -21.17 -18.11 -16.82
C GLU A 285 -20.11 -18.17 -15.72
N LEU A 286 -20.36 -18.97 -14.67
CA LEU A 286 -19.39 -19.20 -13.60
C LEU A 286 -18.11 -19.88 -14.11
N THR A 287 -18.24 -20.79 -15.07
CA THR A 287 -17.08 -21.42 -15.72
C THR A 287 -16.23 -20.37 -16.44
N PHE A 288 -16.86 -19.45 -17.18
CA PHE A 288 -16.16 -18.34 -17.83
C PHE A 288 -15.49 -17.38 -16.83
N TYR A 289 -16.18 -17.05 -15.74
CA TYR A 289 -15.66 -16.23 -14.65
C TYR A 289 -14.43 -16.88 -13.98
N LEU A 290 -14.50 -18.16 -13.64
CA LEU A 290 -13.40 -18.92 -13.06
C LEU A 290 -12.20 -18.99 -14.02
N GLN A 291 -12.44 -19.20 -15.32
CA GLN A 291 -11.38 -19.19 -16.31
C GLN A 291 -10.62 -17.85 -16.36
N THR A 292 -11.33 -16.74 -16.15
CA THR A 292 -10.71 -15.42 -16.01
C THR A 292 -9.77 -15.39 -14.81
N LEU A 293 -10.25 -15.80 -13.64
CA LEU A 293 -9.45 -15.79 -12.40
C LEU A 293 -8.22 -16.71 -12.48
N LYS A 294 -8.35 -17.88 -13.11
CA LYS A 294 -7.24 -18.79 -13.39
C LYS A 294 -6.17 -18.15 -14.28
N THR A 295 -6.60 -17.47 -15.34
CA THR A 295 -5.68 -16.77 -16.26
C THR A 295 -4.89 -15.68 -15.54
N LEU A 296 -5.49 -15.02 -14.56
CA LEU A 296 -4.84 -14.00 -13.73
C LEU A 296 -3.89 -14.59 -12.67
N ARG A 297 -3.93 -15.90 -12.38
CA ARG A 297 -3.11 -16.59 -11.37
C ARG A 297 -3.28 -16.02 -9.95
N VAL A 298 -4.45 -15.47 -9.65
CA VAL A 298 -4.80 -14.80 -8.38
C VAL A 298 -5.59 -15.68 -7.42
N ILE A 299 -6.05 -16.85 -7.86
CA ILE A 299 -6.68 -17.87 -7.00
C ILE A 299 -5.97 -19.19 -7.28
N ASN A 300 -5.68 -19.97 -6.23
CA ASN A 300 -4.97 -21.23 -6.35
C ASN A 300 -5.84 -22.27 -7.07
N GLU A 301 -5.26 -22.99 -8.04
CA GLU A 301 -5.95 -24.09 -8.74
C GLU A 301 -6.27 -25.28 -7.80
N ASN A 302 -5.58 -25.33 -6.65
CA ASN A 302 -5.69 -26.37 -5.63
C ASN A 302 -6.43 -25.92 -4.37
N ASP A 303 -7.09 -24.76 -4.37
CA ASP A 303 -7.98 -24.39 -3.27
C ASP A 303 -9.19 -25.33 -3.31
N SER A 304 -9.11 -26.42 -2.55
CA SER A 304 -10.19 -27.39 -2.38
C SER A 304 -11.43 -26.81 -1.70
N GLU A 305 -11.32 -25.58 -1.16
CA GLU A 305 -12.37 -24.87 -0.42
C GLU A 305 -13.19 -23.90 -1.28
N ASP A 306 -12.73 -23.48 -2.46
CA ASP A 306 -13.48 -22.55 -3.32
C ASP A 306 -14.19 -23.30 -4.45
N ASN A 307 -15.32 -23.91 -4.11
CA ASN A 307 -16.20 -24.53 -5.10
C ASN A 307 -17.35 -23.58 -5.42
N ILE A 308 -17.05 -22.44 -6.06
CA ILE A 308 -18.08 -21.46 -6.43
C ILE A 308 -19.28 -22.10 -7.17
N LEU A 309 -19.07 -23.15 -7.96
CA LEU A 309 -20.15 -23.85 -8.67
C LEU A 309 -21.16 -24.52 -7.73
N TYR A 310 -20.75 -24.81 -6.50
CA TYR A 310 -21.56 -25.33 -5.41
C TYR A 310 -21.97 -24.23 -4.42
N ASP A 311 -21.02 -23.39 -3.99
CA ASP A 311 -21.20 -22.42 -2.90
C ASP A 311 -22.24 -21.33 -3.20
N ILE A 312 -22.44 -20.97 -4.47
CA ILE A 312 -23.46 -19.98 -4.85
C ILE A 312 -24.89 -20.48 -4.61
N TRP A 313 -25.08 -21.78 -4.41
CA TRP A 313 -26.37 -22.42 -4.15
C TRP A 313 -26.59 -22.75 -2.68
N LEU A 314 -25.55 -22.64 -1.85
CA LEU A 314 -25.66 -22.78 -0.40
C LEU A 314 -26.23 -21.50 0.20
N ASN A 315 -27.12 -21.65 1.18
CA ASN A 315 -27.67 -20.56 1.98
C ASN A 315 -26.69 -20.11 3.06
#